data_AF-A0A2X1N584-F1
#
_entry.id   AF-A0A2X1N584-F1
#
_cell.length_a   1.000
_cell.length_b   1.000
_cell.length_c   1.000
_cell.angle_alpha   90.00
_cell.angle_beta   90.00
_cell.angle_gamma   90.00
#
_symmetry.space_group_name_H-M   'P 1'
#
loop_
_entity.id
_entity.type
_entity.pdbx_description
1 polymer ?
#
loop_
_entity_poly.entity_id
_entity_poly.type
_entity_poly.pdbx_seq_one_letter_code
_entity_poly.pdbx_strand_id
1 'polypeptide(L)'
;MRAEIGHVSAERVLSGPGLVNLYRAIVKADNRLPENLKPKDITERALADSCTDCRRALSLFCVIMGRFGGNLALNLGTFGGVFIAGGIVPRFLEFFKASGFRAAFEDKGRFKEYVHDIPGVSHRP
;
A
#
# COMPACT_ATOMS: atom_id res chain seq x y z
N MET A 1 -3.76 -11.15 -12.08
CA MET A 1 -3.22 -9.78 -12.29
C MET A 1 -2.18 -9.74 -13.40
N ARG A 2 -1.03 -10.44 -13.29
CA ARG A 2 -0.05 -10.54 -14.40
C ARG A 2 -0.62 -11.15 -15.69
N ALA A 3 -1.45 -12.18 -15.55
CA ALA A 3 -2.11 -12.87 -16.68
C ALA A 3 -3.19 -12.04 -17.41
N GLU A 4 -3.68 -10.94 -16.83
CA GLU A 4 -4.79 -10.16 -17.40
C GLU A 4 -4.33 -8.88 -18.12
N ILE A 5 -3.13 -8.38 -17.83
CA ILE A 5 -2.69 -7.04 -18.27
C ILE A 5 -1.18 -6.94 -18.60
N GLY A 6 -0.41 -8.02 -18.51
CA GLY A 6 1.02 -8.00 -18.84
C GLY A 6 1.89 -7.36 -17.74
N HIS A 7 2.58 -6.25 -18.04
CA HIS A 7 3.48 -5.57 -17.10
C HIS A 7 2.69 -4.85 -15.98
N VAL A 8 3.06 -5.10 -14.72
CA VAL A 8 2.41 -4.49 -13.55
C VAL A 8 3.39 -3.49 -12.92
N SER A 9 3.17 -2.20 -13.15
CA SER A 9 3.95 -1.13 -12.50
C SER A 9 3.50 -0.89 -11.06
N ALA A 10 4.36 -0.22 -10.26
CA ALA A 10 4.02 0.18 -8.89
C ALA A 10 2.75 1.05 -8.83
N GLU A 11 2.54 1.94 -9.81
CA GLU A 11 1.33 2.79 -9.91
C GLU A 11 0.04 1.99 -10.09
N ARG A 12 0.14 0.80 -10.70
CA ARG A 12 -1.01 -0.10 -10.89
C ARG A 12 -1.49 -0.75 -9.60
N VAL A 13 -0.72 -0.61 -8.53
CA VAL A 13 -1.03 -1.10 -7.18
C VAL A 13 -1.20 0.07 -6.21
N LEU A 14 -0.34 1.08 -6.29
CA LEU A 14 -0.29 2.25 -5.40
C LEU A 14 -1.17 3.42 -5.90
N SER A 15 -2.39 3.12 -6.32
CA SER A 15 -3.39 4.11 -6.75
C SER A 15 -4.79 3.68 -6.34
N GLY A 16 -5.79 4.57 -6.48
CA GLY A 16 -7.20 4.22 -6.27
C GLY A 16 -7.65 3.02 -7.11
N PRO A 17 -7.42 3.02 -8.45
CA PRO A 17 -7.65 1.84 -9.28
C PRO A 17 -6.80 0.63 -8.86
N GLY A 18 -5.60 0.85 -8.32
CA GLY A 18 -4.75 -0.21 -7.79
C GLY A 18 -5.34 -0.95 -6.59
N LEU A 19 -6.03 -0.25 -5.68
CA LEU A 19 -6.80 -0.86 -4.60
C LEU A 19 -7.90 -1.80 -5.12
N VAL A 20 -8.60 -1.41 -6.19
CA VAL A 20 -9.60 -2.27 -6.84
C VAL A 20 -8.95 -3.51 -7.44
N ASN A 21 -7.78 -3.37 -8.05
CA ASN A 21 -7.05 -4.50 -8.58
C ASN A 21 -6.59 -5.47 -7.47
N LEU A 22 -6.13 -4.96 -6.33
CA LEU A 22 -5.75 -5.78 -5.17
C LEU A 22 -6.94 -6.55 -4.63
N TYR A 23 -8.08 -5.89 -4.40
CA TYR A 23 -9.32 -6.54 -3.98
C TYR A 23 -9.73 -7.64 -4.96
N ARG A 24 -9.80 -7.34 -6.26
CA ARG A 24 -10.14 -8.34 -7.29
C ARG A 24 -9.18 -9.52 -7.29
N ALA A 25 -7.88 -9.27 -7.13
CA ALA A 25 -6.87 -10.32 -7.08
C ALA A 25 -7.04 -11.22 -5.85
N ILE A 26 -7.33 -10.64 -4.67
CA ILE A 26 -7.61 -11.40 -3.44
C ILE A 26 -8.84 -12.30 -3.64
N VAL A 27 -9.96 -11.73 -4.09
CA VAL A 27 -11.20 -12.48 -4.25
C VAL A 27 -11.05 -13.61 -5.28
N LYS A 28 -10.37 -13.35 -6.40
CA LYS A 28 -10.07 -14.37 -7.41
C LYS A 28 -9.11 -15.45 -6.89
N ALA A 29 -8.13 -15.10 -6.05
CA ALA A 29 -7.22 -16.07 -5.44
C ALA A 29 -7.96 -17.04 -4.50
N ASP A 30 -9.07 -16.60 -3.91
CA ASP A 30 -9.98 -17.43 -3.12
C ASP A 30 -11.06 -18.14 -3.99
N ASN A 31 -10.90 -18.17 -5.32
CA ASN A 31 -11.86 -18.77 -6.27
C ASN A 31 -13.29 -18.18 -6.19
N ARG A 32 -13.42 -16.93 -5.75
CA ARG A 32 -14.71 -16.20 -5.70
C ARG A 32 -14.80 -15.18 -6.83
N LEU A 33 -16.03 -14.72 -7.08
CA LEU A 33 -16.31 -13.67 -8.06
C LEU A 33 -16.29 -12.30 -7.38
N PRO A 34 -15.42 -11.36 -7.79
CA PRO A 34 -15.38 -10.03 -7.19
C PRO A 34 -16.57 -9.17 -7.61
N GLU A 35 -17.09 -8.39 -6.66
CA GLU A 35 -18.03 -7.33 -6.94
C GLU A 35 -17.37 -6.21 -7.77
N ASN A 36 -18.19 -5.41 -8.47
CA ASN A 36 -17.71 -4.24 -9.20
C ASN A 36 -17.58 -3.01 -8.27
N LEU A 37 -16.64 -3.07 -7.33
CA LEU A 37 -16.39 -2.00 -6.36
C LEU A 37 -15.56 -0.86 -6.94
N LYS A 38 -15.86 0.36 -6.48
CA LYS A 38 -15.03 1.56 -6.69
C LYS A 38 -13.96 1.66 -5.59
N PRO A 39 -12.88 2.44 -5.81
CA PRO A 39 -11.83 2.61 -4.81
C PRO A 39 -12.33 3.09 -3.44
N LYS A 40 -13.33 3.98 -3.45
CA LYS A 40 -13.97 4.52 -2.24
C LYS A 40 -14.68 3.44 -1.43
N ASP A 41 -15.40 2.54 -2.10
CA ASP A 41 -16.11 1.43 -1.44
C ASP A 41 -15.14 0.52 -0.69
N ILE A 42 -13.97 0.23 -1.28
CA ILE A 42 -12.95 -0.61 -0.63
C ILE A 42 -12.42 0.06 0.63
N THR A 43 -12.07 1.35 0.56
CA THR A 43 -11.60 2.08 1.74
C THR A 43 -12.66 2.15 2.84
N GLU A 44 -13.92 2.43 2.49
CA GLU A 44 -15.00 2.56 3.46
C GLU A 44 -15.33 1.23 4.13
N ARG A 45 -15.48 0.15 3.34
CA ARG A 45 -15.77 -1.18 3.88
C ARG A 45 -14.60 -1.76 4.69
N ALA A 46 -13.35 -1.40 4.34
CA ALA A 46 -12.17 -1.77 5.13
C ALA A 46 -12.14 -1.05 6.49
N LEU A 47 -12.45 0.25 6.51
CA LEU A 47 -12.46 1.05 7.74
C LEU A 47 -13.65 0.69 8.66
N ALA A 48 -14.78 0.33 8.08
CA ALA A 48 -15.97 -0.14 8.81
C ALA A 48 -15.87 -1.61 9.26
N ASP A 49 -14.77 -2.30 8.94
CA ASP A 49 -14.57 -3.73 9.17
C ASP A 49 -15.71 -4.63 8.66
N SER A 50 -16.42 -4.19 7.61
CA SER A 50 -17.59 -4.86 7.04
C SER A 50 -17.26 -5.75 5.84
N CYS A 51 -15.99 -5.77 5.40
CA CYS A 51 -15.51 -6.56 4.27
C CYS A 51 -14.07 -7.01 4.52
N THR A 52 -13.89 -8.31 4.79
CA THR A 52 -12.58 -8.92 5.05
C THR A 52 -11.62 -8.77 3.87
N ASP A 53 -12.11 -8.94 2.64
CA ASP A 53 -11.32 -8.79 1.41
C ASP A 53 -10.86 -7.35 1.20
N CYS A 54 -11.73 -6.38 1.50
CA CYS A 54 -11.44 -4.96 1.39
C CYS A 54 -10.37 -4.56 2.41
N ARG A 55 -10.49 -5.05 3.65
CA ARG A 55 -9.49 -4.86 4.69
C ARG A 55 -8.15 -5.47 4.30
N ARG A 56 -8.14 -6.69 3.77
CA ARG A 56 -6.93 -7.37 3.28
C ARG A 56 -6.28 -6.60 2.12
N ALA A 57 -7.07 -6.08 1.19
CA ALA A 57 -6.57 -5.25 0.09
C ALA A 57 -5.91 -3.97 0.60
N LEU A 58 -6.53 -3.28 1.56
CA LEU A 58 -6.00 -2.05 2.16
C LEU A 58 -4.73 -2.32 2.99
N SER A 59 -4.67 -3.44 3.73
CA SER A 59 -3.46 -3.86 4.44
C SER A 59 -2.31 -4.16 3.48
N LEU A 60 -2.55 -4.90 2.40
CA LEU A 60 -1.53 -5.18 1.38
C LEU A 60 -1.05 -3.91 0.68
N PHE A 61 -1.96 -2.99 0.38
CA PHE A 61 -1.61 -1.69 -0.19
C PHE A 61 -0.58 -0.95 0.70
N CYS A 62 -0.81 -0.89 2.00
CA CYS A 62 0.10 -0.23 2.94
C CYS A 62 1.47 -0.90 3.00
N VAL A 63 1.52 -2.24 3.02
CA VAL A 63 2.78 -3.01 3.01
C VAL A 63 3.57 -2.78 1.72
N ILE A 64 2.91 -2.80 0.57
CA ILE A 64 3.56 -2.57 -0.74
C ILE A 64 4.09 -1.15 -0.82
N MET A 65 3.33 -0.17 -0.30
CA MET A 65 3.76 1.22 -0.21
C MET A 65 5.01 1.39 0.65
N GLY A 66 5.08 0.69 1.79
CA GLY A 66 6.26 0.64 2.66
C GLY A 66 7.48 0.11 1.91
N ARG A 67 7.34 -1.06 1.29
CA ARG A 67 8.44 -1.68 0.51
C ARG A 67 8.94 -0.78 -0.60
N PHE A 68 8.03 -0.13 -1.33
CA PHE A 68 8.38 0.80 -2.39
C PHE A 68 9.14 2.02 -1.86
N GLY A 69 8.66 2.63 -0.78
CA GLY A 69 9.33 3.75 -0.12
C GLY A 69 10.74 3.40 0.37
N GLY A 70 10.91 2.22 0.98
CA GLY A 70 12.22 1.77 1.45
C GLY A 70 13.22 1.51 0.30
N ASN A 71 12.73 1.03 -0.84
CA ASN A 71 13.58 0.87 -2.04
C ASN A 71 14.02 2.23 -2.59
N LEU A 72 13.14 3.24 -2.60
CA LEU A 72 13.50 4.61 -2.99
C LEU A 72 14.54 5.20 -2.05
N ALA A 73 14.37 4.99 -0.73
CA ALA A 73 15.32 5.44 0.28
C ALA A 73 16.73 4.88 0.07
N LEU A 74 16.83 3.58 -0.26
CA LEU A 74 18.11 2.95 -0.58
C LEU A 74 18.73 3.48 -1.87
N ASN A 75 17.93 3.58 -2.94
CA ASN A 75 18.44 3.96 -4.26
C ASN A 75 18.93 5.41 -4.31
N LEU A 76 18.31 6.31 -3.55
CA LEU A 76 18.58 7.75 -3.62
C LEU A 76 19.34 8.29 -2.40
N GLY A 77 19.62 7.44 -1.39
CA GLY A 77 20.27 7.88 -0.15
C GLY A 77 19.51 8.98 0.56
N THR A 78 18.17 8.88 0.61
CA THR A 78 17.30 9.98 1.09
C THR A 78 17.26 10.05 2.61
N PHE A 79 18.37 10.46 3.25
CA PHE A 79 18.44 10.67 4.69
C PHE A 79 17.48 11.77 5.18
N GLY A 80 17.07 12.70 4.28
CA GLY A 80 16.07 13.73 4.55
C GLY A 80 14.62 13.23 4.64
N GLY A 81 14.37 11.93 4.44
CA GLY A 81 13.03 11.32 4.56
C GLY A 81 12.36 11.00 3.22
N VAL A 82 11.37 10.11 3.28
CA VAL A 82 10.51 9.74 2.14
C VAL A 82 9.12 10.29 2.36
N PHE A 83 8.64 11.10 1.43
CA PHE A 83 7.32 11.72 1.47
C PHE A 83 6.34 11.00 0.53
N ILE A 84 5.18 10.64 1.06
CA ILE A 84 4.11 10.05 0.27
C ILE A 84 3.19 11.18 -0.18
N ALA A 85 3.43 11.68 -1.38
CA ALA A 85 2.51 12.60 -2.03
C ALA A 85 1.36 11.80 -2.66
N GLY A 86 0.17 11.85 -2.08
CA GLY A 86 -0.98 11.14 -2.64
C GLY A 86 -2.30 11.45 -1.94
N GLY A 87 -3.37 11.61 -2.71
CA GLY A 87 -4.68 12.04 -2.21
C GLY A 87 -5.50 10.95 -1.50
N ILE A 88 -5.14 9.66 -1.61
CA ILE A 88 -5.96 8.59 -1.05
C ILE A 88 -5.59 8.23 0.40
N VAL A 89 -4.31 8.30 0.78
CA VAL A 89 -3.82 7.95 2.13
C VAL A 89 -4.45 8.82 3.24
N PRO A 90 -4.64 10.15 3.08
CA PRO A 90 -5.31 10.96 4.10
C PRO A 90 -6.69 10.46 4.50
N ARG A 91 -7.40 9.74 3.60
CA ARG A 91 -8.75 9.22 3.85
C ARG A 91 -8.77 8.01 4.80
N PHE A 92 -7.62 7.38 5.04
CA PHE A 92 -7.48 6.22 5.92
C PHE A 92 -6.21 6.33 6.79
N LEU A 93 -5.85 7.57 7.18
CA LEU A 93 -4.58 7.85 7.85
C LEU A 93 -4.38 7.02 9.13
N GLU A 94 -5.40 6.86 9.96
CA GLU A 94 -5.31 6.07 11.20
C GLU A 94 -5.08 4.58 10.90
N PHE A 95 -5.76 4.03 9.89
CA PHE A 95 -5.49 2.68 9.41
C PHE A 95 -4.06 2.54 8.88
N PHE A 96 -3.58 3.54 8.15
CA PHE A 96 -2.23 3.56 7.59
C PHE A 96 -1.17 3.59 8.70
N LYS A 97 -1.33 4.40 9.74
CA LYS A 97 -0.45 4.43 10.92
C LYS A 97 -0.42 3.09 11.65
N ALA A 98 -1.57 2.43 11.78
CA ALA A 98 -1.69 1.12 12.42
C ALA A 98 -1.29 -0.06 11.50
N SER A 99 -0.95 0.21 10.24
CA SER A 99 -0.63 -0.83 9.25
C SER A 99 0.80 -1.33 9.35
N GLY A 100 1.12 -2.39 8.59
CA GLY A 100 2.49 -2.89 8.42
C GLY A 100 3.40 -2.00 7.56
N PHE A 101 3.02 -0.77 7.23
CA PHE A 101 3.81 0.13 6.36
C PHE A 101 5.26 0.28 6.85
N ARG A 102 5.47 0.65 8.12
CA ARG A 102 6.81 0.95 8.63
C ARG A 102 7.70 -0.29 8.68
N ALA A 103 7.15 -1.40 9.17
CA ALA A 103 7.86 -2.69 9.17
C ALA A 103 8.27 -3.08 7.74
N ALA A 104 7.39 -2.89 6.76
CA ALA A 104 7.65 -3.20 5.36
C ALA A 104 8.64 -2.23 4.67
N PHE A 105 8.71 -0.97 5.14
CA PHE A 105 9.71 0.00 4.73
C PHE A 105 11.12 -0.42 5.15
N GLU A 106 11.26 -0.91 6.38
CA GLU A 106 12.52 -1.38 6.96
C GLU A 106 12.91 -2.81 6.55
N ASP A 107 12.01 -3.56 5.93
CA ASP A 107 12.21 -4.93 5.45
C ASP A 107 13.18 -4.97 4.23
N LYS A 108 14.48 -4.73 4.51
CA LYS A 108 15.59 -4.62 3.55
C LYS A 108 16.78 -5.53 3.90
N GLY A 109 16.54 -6.57 4.70
CA GLY A 109 17.58 -7.50 5.16
C GLY A 109 18.71 -6.75 5.87
N ARG A 110 19.95 -6.97 5.44
CA ARG A 110 21.15 -6.30 5.99
C ARG A 110 21.14 -4.76 5.88
N PHE A 111 20.30 -4.19 5.00
CA PHE A 111 20.17 -2.74 4.86
C PHE A 111 19.07 -2.14 5.76
N LYS A 112 18.49 -2.93 6.67
CA LYS A 112 17.47 -2.46 7.61
C LYS A 112 17.96 -1.26 8.42
N GLU A 113 19.16 -1.35 8.99
CA GLU A 113 19.77 -0.28 9.79
C GLU A 113 19.97 1.00 8.97
N TYR A 114 20.32 0.88 7.69
CA TYR A 114 20.49 2.03 6.79
C TYR A 114 19.19 2.82 6.58
N VAL A 115 18.04 2.15 6.53
CA VAL A 115 16.74 2.80 6.32
C VAL A 115 15.98 3.09 7.62
N HIS A 116 16.46 2.58 8.75
CA HIS A 116 15.81 2.75 10.05
C HIS A 116 15.78 4.22 10.48
N ASP A 117 16.90 4.94 10.33
CA ASP A 117 16.97 6.34 10.74
C ASP A 117 16.30 7.31 9.73
N ILE A 118 15.86 6.80 8.58
CA ILE A 118 15.16 7.60 7.58
C ILE A 118 13.71 7.85 8.04
N PRO A 119 13.28 9.11 8.20
CA PRO A 119 11.90 9.43 8.57
C PRO A 119 10.92 8.87 7.52
N GLY A 120 10.08 7.94 7.95
CA GLY A 120 8.99 7.38 7.15
C GLY A 120 7.72 8.19 7.42
N VAL A 121 7.43 9.15 6.53
CA VAL A 121 6.19 9.95 6.50
C VAL A 121 6.12 11.07 7.55
N SER A 122 6.49 12.27 7.13
CA SER A 122 6.00 13.53 7.70
C SER A 122 5.00 14.13 6.70
N HIS A 123 3.80 14.46 7.15
CA HIS A 123 2.88 15.31 6.40
C HIS A 123 3.39 16.75 6.53
N ARG A 124 3.75 17.41 5.43
CA ARG A 124 3.94 18.87 5.47
C ARG A 124 2.53 19.49 5.56
N PRO A 125 2.28 20.40 6.53
CA PRO A 125 1.00 21.09 6.67
C PRO A 125 0.65 21.94 5.44
#